data_AF-R6MRD4-F1
#
_entry.id   AF-R6MRD4-F1
#
_cell.length_a   1.000
_cell.length_b   1.000
_cell.length_c   1.000
_cell.angle_alpha   90.00
_cell.angle_beta   90.00
_cell.angle_gamma   90.00
#
_symmetry.space_group_name_H-M   'P 1'
#
loop_
_entity.id
_entity.type
_entity.pdbx_description
1 polymer ?
#
loop_
_entity_poly.entity_id
_entity_poly.type
_entity_poly.pdbx_seq_one_letter_code
_entity_poly.pdbx_strand_id
1 'polypeptide(L)'
;MDEKDILLKTIEGLNTYIASLSATNKNQEEQIKNLQERIKELTAQIAWLNRQLFGRKTEKRPVYNPDMPDLFAVTKVVKHKPGMLYVKEIIRPKYALKDSTRLPPAGQKGVEIAPMPLMPVDKCIADTSLLAEILLQKYEYHIPFYRQIQQYRHLGIKGLTESTLDGWFKKTVELLRPLYEELKREVFSCDYVQADETTVPVVNREKHRADEKYLWMVRSVMEKLVIFHYDKGSRAGAVIESLADQYHFRGYLQCDGFAGYESASFPLYISINYPFRFRKSVGLSPK
;
A
#
# COMPACT_ATOMS: atom_id res chain seq x y z
N MET A 1 -73.80 -3.91 17.78
CA MET A 1 -73.18 -4.79 16.77
C MET A 1 -72.83 -6.06 17.51
N ASP A 2 -73.50 -7.16 17.19
CA ASP A 2 -73.46 -8.39 17.99
C ASP A 2 -72.05 -8.98 17.99
N GLU A 3 -71.58 -9.51 19.11
CA GLU A 3 -70.21 -10.04 19.28
C GLU A 3 -69.92 -11.16 18.25
N LYS A 4 -70.98 -11.88 17.90
CA LYS A 4 -71.03 -12.88 16.83
C LYS A 4 -70.69 -12.31 15.45
N ASP A 5 -71.06 -11.08 15.16
CA ASP A 5 -70.90 -10.41 13.86
C ASP A 5 -69.44 -9.94 13.65
N ILE A 6 -68.77 -9.55 14.74
CA ILE A 6 -67.35 -9.21 14.76
C ILE A 6 -66.51 -10.48 14.55
N LEU A 7 -66.84 -11.54 15.28
CA LEU A 7 -66.19 -12.85 15.12
C LEU A 7 -66.34 -13.40 13.70
N LEU A 8 -67.52 -13.25 13.08
CA LEU A 8 -67.75 -13.66 11.69
C LEU A 8 -66.82 -12.93 10.71
N LYS A 9 -66.73 -11.59 10.82
CA LYS A 9 -65.85 -10.78 9.96
C LYS A 9 -64.38 -11.11 10.13
N THR A 10 -63.94 -11.41 11.36
CA THR A 10 -62.55 -11.84 11.61
C THR A 10 -62.28 -13.21 11.00
N ILE A 11 -63.21 -14.16 11.10
CA ILE A 11 -63.08 -15.48 10.46
C ILE A 11 -63.02 -15.35 8.94
N GLU A 12 -63.86 -14.50 8.33
CA GLU A 12 -63.80 -14.23 6.89
C GLU A 12 -62.48 -13.58 6.48
N GLY A 13 -61.98 -12.61 7.24
CA GLY A 13 -60.67 -11.98 7.02
C GLY A 13 -59.51 -12.97 7.11
N LEU A 14 -59.53 -13.87 8.10
CA LEU A 14 -58.52 -14.92 8.22
C LEU A 14 -58.61 -15.93 7.06
N ASN A 15 -59.82 -16.31 6.64
CA ASN A 15 -60.01 -17.22 5.51
C ASN A 15 -59.50 -16.63 4.19
N THR A 16 -59.74 -15.34 3.94
CA THR A 16 -59.21 -14.64 2.76
C THR A 16 -57.69 -14.53 2.80
N TYR A 17 -57.09 -14.26 3.97
CA TYR A 17 -55.65 -14.24 4.12
C TYR A 17 -55.01 -15.62 3.89
N ILE A 18 -55.60 -16.69 4.45
CA ILE A 18 -55.17 -18.07 4.23
C ILE A 18 -55.22 -18.43 2.74
N ALA A 19 -56.30 -18.04 2.05
CA ALA A 19 -56.42 -18.27 0.61
C ALA A 19 -55.31 -17.54 -0.20
N SER A 20 -54.97 -16.30 0.19
CA SER A 20 -53.90 -15.53 -0.44
C SER A 20 -52.52 -16.17 -0.23
N LEU A 21 -52.24 -16.64 1.00
CA LEU A 21 -50.99 -17.33 1.34
C LEU A 21 -50.88 -18.67 0.60
N SER A 22 -51.99 -19.39 0.47
CA SER A 22 -52.03 -20.63 -0.30
C SER A 22 -51.71 -20.39 -1.78
N ALA A 23 -52.18 -19.28 -2.35
CA ALA A 23 -51.88 -18.92 -3.74
C ALA A 23 -50.41 -18.52 -3.92
N THR A 24 -49.82 -17.78 -2.97
CA THR A 24 -48.39 -17.43 -3.02
C THR A 24 -47.49 -18.65 -2.88
N ASN A 25 -47.83 -19.58 -2.00
CA ASN A 25 -47.07 -20.82 -1.83
C ASN A 25 -47.08 -21.65 -3.12
N LYS A 26 -48.24 -21.75 -3.79
CA LYS A 26 -48.35 -22.45 -5.07
C LYS A 26 -47.47 -21.82 -6.17
N ASN A 27 -47.41 -20.49 -6.22
CA ASN A 27 -46.56 -19.78 -7.19
C ASN A 27 -45.06 -19.99 -6.87
N GLN A 28 -44.69 -19.99 -5.59
CA GLN A 28 -43.31 -20.30 -5.17
C GLN A 28 -42.91 -21.74 -5.51
N GLU A 29 -43.80 -22.71 -5.33
CA GLU A 29 -43.58 -24.10 -5.73
C GLU A 29 -43.32 -24.21 -7.25
N GLU A 30 -44.08 -23.47 -8.06
CA GLU A 30 -43.90 -23.43 -9.50
C GLU A 30 -42.58 -22.79 -9.91
N GLN A 31 -42.16 -21.72 -9.24
CA GLN A 31 -40.84 -21.10 -9.43
C GLN A 31 -39.70 -22.05 -9.07
N ILE A 32 -39.81 -22.77 -7.94
CA ILE A 32 -38.80 -23.76 -7.52
C ILE A 32 -38.67 -24.85 -8.57
N LYS A 33 -39.80 -25.34 -9.10
CA LYS A 33 -39.80 -26.36 -10.16
C LYS A 33 -39.09 -25.88 -11.42
N ASN A 34 -39.37 -24.65 -11.86
CA ASN A 34 -38.72 -24.06 -13.03
C ASN A 34 -37.20 -23.90 -12.81
N LEU A 35 -36.78 -23.42 -11.63
CA LEU A 35 -35.36 -23.31 -11.29
C LEU A 35 -34.66 -24.67 -11.28
N GLN A 36 -35.32 -25.72 -10.79
CA GLN A 36 -34.80 -27.09 -10.82
C GLN A 36 -34.62 -27.61 -12.26
N GLU A 37 -35.59 -27.34 -13.14
CA GLU A 37 -35.47 -27.67 -14.57
C GLU A 37 -34.32 -26.92 -15.22
N ARG A 38 -34.14 -25.63 -14.91
CA ARG A 38 -33.05 -24.81 -15.43
C ARG A 38 -31.67 -25.30 -14.95
N ILE A 39 -31.55 -25.69 -13.69
CA ILE A 39 -30.33 -26.30 -13.15
C ILE A 39 -30.01 -27.60 -13.88
N LYS A 40 -31.02 -28.45 -14.11
CA LYS A 40 -30.85 -29.71 -14.84
C LYS A 40 -30.36 -29.47 -16.27
N GLU A 41 -30.94 -28.48 -16.95
CA GLU A 41 -30.55 -28.08 -18.30
C GLU A 41 -29.10 -27.56 -18.35
N LEU A 42 -28.74 -26.63 -17.47
CA LEU A 42 -27.38 -26.09 -17.37
C LEU A 42 -26.35 -27.17 -17.04
N THR A 43 -26.71 -28.12 -16.18
CA THR A 43 -25.85 -29.27 -15.84
C THR A 43 -25.62 -30.16 -17.07
N ALA A 44 -26.66 -30.39 -17.87
CA ALA A 44 -26.55 -31.13 -19.13
C ALA A 44 -25.70 -30.38 -20.16
N GLN A 45 -25.85 -29.05 -20.27
CA GLN A 45 -25.03 -28.21 -21.14
C GLN A 45 -23.55 -28.25 -20.74
N ILE A 46 -23.24 -28.14 -19.44
CA ILE A 46 -21.88 -28.27 -18.91
C ILE A 46 -21.32 -29.66 -19.21
N ALA A 47 -22.11 -30.72 -19.01
CA ALA A 47 -21.71 -32.09 -19.33
C ALA A 47 -21.43 -32.27 -20.83
N TRP A 48 -22.27 -31.68 -21.69
CA TRP A 48 -22.10 -31.70 -23.13
C TRP A 48 -20.86 -30.92 -23.58
N LEU A 49 -20.66 -29.69 -23.08
CA LEU A 49 -19.46 -28.87 -23.33
C LEU A 49 -18.19 -29.59 -22.88
N ASN A 50 -18.21 -30.20 -21.70
CA ASN A 50 -17.09 -31.01 -21.22
C ASN A 50 -16.80 -32.20 -22.14
N ARG A 51 -17.83 -32.85 -22.70
CA ARG A 51 -17.67 -33.94 -23.66
C ARG A 51 -17.12 -33.46 -25.01
N GLN A 52 -17.51 -32.26 -25.46
CA GLN A 52 -17.01 -31.64 -26.69
C GLN A 52 -15.55 -31.19 -26.55
N LEU A 53 -15.22 -30.49 -25.46
CA LEU A 53 -13.88 -29.95 -25.22
C LEU A 53 -12.86 -31.01 -24.83
N PHE A 54 -13.29 -32.11 -24.18
CA PHE A 54 -12.39 -33.10 -23.59
C PHE A 54 -12.64 -34.56 -24.01
N GLY A 55 -13.57 -34.85 -24.93
CA GLY A 55 -13.84 -36.20 -25.47
C GLY A 55 -14.65 -37.15 -24.54
N ARG A 56 -14.91 -38.39 -24.99
CA ARG A 56 -15.59 -39.45 -24.18
C ARG A 56 -14.67 -39.90 -23.04
N LYS A 57 -14.86 -39.36 -21.83
CA LYS A 57 -14.24 -39.84 -20.59
C LYS A 57 -14.96 -41.08 -20.05
N THR A 58 -14.38 -42.26 -20.24
CA THR A 58 -14.50 -43.34 -19.25
C THR A 58 -13.58 -42.99 -18.09
N GLU A 59 -14.14 -42.56 -16.96
CA GLU A 59 -13.79 -43.05 -15.61
C GLU A 59 -14.48 -42.23 -14.52
N LYS A 60 -14.97 -42.96 -13.52
CA LYS A 60 -15.83 -42.52 -12.41
C LYS A 60 -15.05 -41.59 -11.47
N ARG A 61 -15.70 -40.56 -10.92
CA ARG A 61 -15.11 -39.75 -9.83
C ARG A 61 -15.00 -40.62 -8.56
N PRO A 62 -13.83 -40.76 -7.94
CA PRO A 62 -13.66 -41.60 -6.76
C PRO A 62 -14.10 -40.88 -5.47
N VAL A 63 -14.52 -41.67 -4.48
CA VAL A 63 -14.75 -41.22 -3.09
C VAL A 63 -13.39 -40.84 -2.50
N TYR A 64 -13.31 -39.68 -1.84
CA TYR A 64 -12.07 -39.10 -1.32
C TYR A 64 -11.47 -40.00 -0.21
N ASN A 65 -10.34 -40.64 -0.50
CA ASN A 65 -9.51 -41.38 0.45
C ASN A 65 -8.22 -40.58 0.70
N PRO A 66 -7.91 -40.13 1.93
CA PRO A 66 -6.77 -39.26 2.23
C PRO A 66 -5.40 -39.86 1.89
N ASP A 67 -5.28 -41.19 1.83
CA ASP A 67 -4.01 -41.90 1.61
C ASP A 67 -3.77 -42.30 0.13
N MET A 68 -4.58 -41.83 -0.81
CA MET A 68 -4.43 -42.16 -2.23
C MET A 68 -3.42 -41.22 -2.93
N PRO A 69 -2.42 -41.74 -3.67
CA PRO A 69 -1.52 -40.89 -4.45
C PRO A 69 -2.29 -40.16 -5.56
N ASP A 70 -2.03 -38.85 -5.71
CA ASP A 70 -2.82 -37.94 -6.56
C ASP A 70 -2.81 -38.39 -8.04
N LEU A 71 -3.99 -38.80 -8.52
CA LEU A 71 -4.22 -39.30 -9.89
C LEU A 71 -4.39 -38.17 -10.92
N PHE A 72 -4.37 -36.90 -10.50
CA PHE A 72 -4.55 -35.76 -11.39
C PHE A 72 -3.26 -34.98 -11.59
N ALA A 73 -2.80 -34.90 -12.84
CA ALA A 73 -1.75 -33.97 -13.21
C ALA A 73 -2.31 -32.53 -13.25
N VAL A 74 -2.01 -31.72 -12.23
CA VAL A 74 -2.36 -30.30 -12.20
C VAL A 74 -1.37 -29.50 -13.03
N THR A 75 -1.77 -29.04 -14.20
CA THR A 75 -0.97 -28.09 -15.00
C THR A 75 -1.36 -26.66 -14.66
N LYS A 76 -0.51 -25.97 -13.88
CA LYS A 76 -0.67 -24.55 -13.58
C LYS A 76 -0.06 -23.72 -14.71
N VAL A 77 -0.88 -22.92 -15.39
CA VAL A 77 -0.42 -21.97 -16.42
C VAL A 77 -0.56 -20.56 -15.89
N VAL A 78 0.56 -19.84 -15.78
CA VAL A 78 0.57 -18.43 -15.37
C VAL A 78 0.30 -17.56 -16.59
N LYS A 79 -0.74 -16.71 -16.51
CA LYS A 79 -1.06 -15.72 -17.55
C LYS A 79 -0.77 -14.32 -17.01
N HIS A 80 -0.05 -13.52 -17.79
CA HIS A 80 0.26 -12.13 -17.46
C HIS A 80 -0.76 -11.19 -18.10
N LYS A 81 -1.48 -10.40 -17.29
CA LYS A 81 -2.32 -9.29 -17.74
C LYS A 81 -1.61 -7.98 -17.38
N PRO A 82 -1.17 -7.18 -18.37
CA PRO A 82 -0.49 -5.92 -18.09
C PRO A 82 -1.37 -4.92 -17.32
N GLY A 83 -0.73 -4.05 -16.52
CA GLY A 83 -1.40 -2.94 -15.86
C GLY A 83 -1.99 -1.92 -16.84
N MET A 84 -3.06 -1.23 -16.44
CA MET A 84 -3.74 -0.19 -17.25
C MET A 84 -3.61 1.17 -16.57
N LEU A 85 -3.33 2.21 -17.36
CA LEU A 85 -3.37 3.61 -16.92
C LEU A 85 -4.61 4.29 -17.49
N TYR A 86 -5.27 5.12 -16.69
CA TYR A 86 -6.46 5.87 -17.10
C TYR A 86 -6.45 7.28 -16.51
N VAL A 87 -7.15 8.19 -17.17
CA VAL A 87 -7.31 9.58 -16.71
C VAL A 87 -8.67 9.72 -16.05
N LYS A 88 -8.69 10.17 -14.79
CA LYS A 88 -9.92 10.51 -14.08
C LYS A 88 -10.14 12.03 -14.19
N GLU A 89 -11.07 12.43 -15.06
CA GLU A 89 -11.47 13.83 -15.18
C GLU A 89 -12.54 14.19 -14.14
N ILE A 90 -12.27 15.21 -13.33
CA ILE A 90 -13.21 15.72 -12.33
C ILE A 90 -13.72 17.08 -12.82
N ILE A 91 -14.93 17.09 -13.39
CA ILE A 91 -15.56 18.30 -13.91
C ILE A 91 -16.21 19.06 -12.74
N ARG A 92 -15.76 20.30 -12.52
CA ARG A 92 -16.28 21.22 -11.49
C ARG A 92 -16.97 22.40 -12.16
N PRO A 93 -18.31 22.42 -12.26
CA PRO A 93 -19.04 23.53 -12.83
C PRO A 93 -18.74 24.84 -12.09
N LYS A 94 -18.60 25.93 -12.86
CA LYS A 94 -18.46 27.29 -12.34
C LYS A 94 -19.79 28.00 -12.50
N TYR A 95 -20.29 28.61 -11.44
CA TYR A 95 -21.50 29.40 -11.45
C TYR A 95 -21.13 30.87 -11.24
N ALA A 96 -21.60 31.73 -12.12
CA ALA A 96 -21.42 33.17 -12.02
C ALA A 96 -22.79 33.85 -12.01
N LEU A 97 -22.86 35.06 -11.47
CA LEU A 97 -24.06 35.89 -11.59
C LEU A 97 -24.37 36.13 -13.08
N LYS A 98 -25.65 35.96 -13.45
CA LYS A 98 -26.12 36.12 -14.83
C LYS A 98 -25.93 37.56 -15.34
N ASP A 99 -25.98 38.52 -14.42
CA ASP A 99 -25.70 39.93 -14.67
C ASP A 99 -24.30 40.27 -14.14
N SER A 100 -23.36 40.42 -15.08
CA SER A 100 -21.95 40.71 -14.79
C SER A 100 -21.70 42.14 -14.30
N THR A 101 -22.72 43.02 -14.29
CA THR A 101 -22.63 44.38 -13.75
C THR A 101 -23.07 44.48 -12.29
N ARG A 102 -23.73 43.43 -11.75
CA ARG A 102 -24.15 43.38 -10.36
C ARG A 102 -23.01 42.91 -9.46
N LEU A 103 -22.67 43.72 -8.46
CA LEU A 103 -21.75 43.32 -7.41
C LEU A 103 -22.37 42.18 -6.58
N PRO A 104 -21.60 41.13 -6.24
CA PRO A 104 -22.09 40.10 -5.33
C PRO A 104 -22.42 40.71 -3.96
N PRO A 105 -23.37 40.12 -3.21
CA PRO A 105 -23.64 40.54 -1.82
C PRO A 105 -22.36 40.60 -1.00
N ALA A 106 -22.27 41.55 -0.06
CA ALA A 106 -21.06 41.77 0.73
C ALA A 106 -20.55 40.45 1.37
N GLY A 107 -19.33 40.05 1.01
CA GLY A 107 -18.68 38.82 1.50
C GLY A 107 -18.83 37.59 0.59
N GLN A 108 -19.56 37.65 -0.52
CA GLN A 108 -19.69 36.54 -1.48
C GLN A 108 -18.79 36.74 -2.72
N LYS A 109 -18.30 35.63 -3.29
CA LYS A 109 -17.50 35.66 -4.52
C LYS A 109 -18.45 35.75 -5.72
N GLY A 110 -18.09 36.56 -6.73
CA GLY A 110 -18.88 36.69 -7.96
C GLY A 110 -18.92 35.43 -8.83
N VAL A 111 -18.04 34.45 -8.54
CA VAL A 111 -18.01 33.12 -9.16
C VAL A 111 -17.86 32.08 -8.06
N GLU A 112 -18.83 31.17 -7.99
CA GLU A 112 -18.85 30.03 -7.08
C GLU A 112 -18.44 28.75 -7.82
N ILE A 113 -17.56 27.98 -7.19
CA ILE A 113 -17.08 26.70 -7.70
C ILE A 113 -16.84 25.77 -6.52
N ALA A 114 -17.22 24.50 -6.66
CA ALA A 114 -16.91 23.48 -5.66
C ALA A 114 -15.40 23.44 -5.38
N PRO A 115 -14.97 23.22 -4.12
CA PRO A 115 -13.55 23.13 -3.79
C PRO A 115 -12.87 21.99 -4.57
N MET A 116 -11.55 22.12 -4.76
CA MET A 116 -10.78 21.05 -5.38
C MET A 116 -10.77 19.83 -4.44
N PRO A 117 -10.91 18.60 -4.97
CA PRO A 117 -10.70 17.40 -4.17
C PRO A 117 -9.33 17.45 -3.49
N LEU A 118 -9.26 16.92 -2.27
CA LEU A 118 -8.00 16.85 -1.56
C LEU A 118 -7.06 15.89 -2.31
N MET A 119 -5.95 16.43 -2.78
CA MET A 119 -4.87 15.67 -3.42
C MET A 119 -3.66 15.69 -2.48
N PRO A 120 -2.90 14.58 -2.37
CA PRO A 120 -1.70 14.55 -1.51
C PRO A 120 -0.68 15.60 -1.92
N VAL A 121 -0.54 15.81 -3.23
CA VAL A 121 0.38 16.78 -3.81
C VAL A 121 -0.42 17.85 -4.55
N ASP A 122 -0.26 19.11 -4.13
CA ASP A 122 -1.01 20.22 -4.73
C ASP A 122 -0.72 20.37 -6.24
N LYS A 123 -1.81 20.53 -7.00
CA LYS A 123 -1.84 20.65 -8.47
C LYS A 123 -1.09 19.53 -9.21
N CYS A 124 -0.97 18.35 -8.59
CA CYS A 124 -0.38 17.18 -9.24
C CYS A 124 -1.38 16.53 -10.20
N ILE A 125 -0.90 16.16 -11.38
CA ILE A 125 -1.69 15.37 -12.35
C ILE A 125 -1.68 13.89 -11.96
N ALA A 126 -0.60 13.42 -11.34
CA ALA A 126 -0.50 12.04 -10.87
C ALA A 126 -1.38 11.84 -9.63
N ASP A 127 -2.21 10.81 -9.69
CA ASP A 127 -2.96 10.32 -8.54
C ASP A 127 -2.06 9.54 -7.56
N THR A 128 -2.55 9.37 -6.33
CA THR A 128 -1.94 8.54 -5.28
C THR A 128 -1.43 7.19 -5.78
N SER A 129 -2.24 6.50 -6.58
CA SER A 129 -1.91 5.19 -7.16
C SER A 129 -0.66 5.24 -8.06
N LEU A 130 -0.57 6.25 -8.94
CA LEU A 130 0.58 6.44 -9.81
C LEU A 130 1.83 6.88 -9.04
N LEU A 131 1.67 7.72 -8.01
CA LEU A 131 2.77 8.14 -7.15
C LEU A 131 3.37 6.93 -6.40
N ALA A 132 2.53 6.06 -5.85
CA ALA A 132 2.97 4.83 -5.18
C ALA A 132 3.69 3.89 -6.15
N GLU A 133 3.18 3.72 -7.37
CA GLU A 133 3.82 2.89 -8.41
C GLU A 133 5.21 3.42 -8.78
N ILE A 134 5.37 4.74 -8.93
CA ILE A 134 6.68 5.38 -9.21
C ILE A 134 7.70 5.04 -8.12
N LEU A 135 7.30 5.11 -6.84
CA LEU A 135 8.13 4.77 -5.69
C LEU A 135 8.50 3.28 -5.67
N LEU A 136 7.51 2.41 -5.86
CA LEU A 136 7.69 0.96 -5.91
C LEU A 136 8.66 0.57 -7.03
N GLN A 137 8.45 1.09 -8.25
CA GLN A 137 9.34 0.87 -9.37
C GLN A 137 10.76 1.34 -9.10
N LYS A 138 10.94 2.48 -8.41
CA LYS A 138 12.26 3.03 -8.13
C LYS A 138 13.02 2.20 -7.09
N TYR A 139 12.35 1.81 -6.01
CA TYR A 139 13.02 1.24 -4.83
C TYR A 139 12.93 -0.28 -4.73
N GLU A 140 11.78 -0.87 -5.03
CA GLU A 140 11.60 -2.34 -4.98
C GLU A 140 12.12 -2.99 -6.27
N TYR A 141 11.77 -2.42 -7.43
CA TYR A 141 12.12 -3.01 -8.73
C TYR A 141 13.37 -2.39 -9.37
N HIS A 142 14.02 -1.43 -8.71
CA HIS A 142 15.24 -0.77 -9.18
C HIS A 142 15.17 -0.21 -10.61
N ILE A 143 14.00 0.28 -11.03
CA ILE A 143 13.75 0.85 -12.35
C ILE A 143 14.09 2.35 -12.32
N PRO A 144 15.11 2.80 -13.07
CA PRO A 144 15.47 4.22 -13.14
C PRO A 144 14.39 5.03 -13.88
N PHE A 145 14.29 6.33 -13.58
CA PHE A 145 13.22 7.19 -14.07
C PHE A 145 13.07 7.22 -15.58
N TYR A 146 14.17 7.28 -16.35
CA TYR A 146 14.08 7.23 -17.81
C TYR A 146 13.36 5.96 -18.32
N ARG A 147 13.55 4.82 -17.64
CA ARG A 147 12.94 3.54 -18.00
C ARG A 147 11.47 3.50 -17.59
N GLN A 148 11.12 4.06 -16.43
CA GLN A 148 9.71 4.24 -16.03
C GLN A 148 8.97 5.12 -17.06
N ILE A 149 9.57 6.24 -17.47
CA ILE A 149 9.00 7.13 -18.50
C ILE A 149 8.80 6.38 -19.82
N GLN A 150 9.76 5.54 -20.21
CA GLN A 150 9.62 4.71 -21.41
C GLN A 150 8.44 3.73 -21.29
N GLN A 151 8.26 3.09 -20.14
CA GLN A 151 7.10 2.22 -19.87
C GLN A 151 5.78 3.01 -19.97
N TYR A 152 5.70 4.18 -19.35
CA TYR A 152 4.51 5.04 -19.42
C TYR A 152 4.20 5.51 -20.84
N ARG A 153 5.22 5.78 -21.66
CA ARG A 153 5.05 6.08 -23.08
C ARG A 153 4.46 4.91 -23.86
N HIS A 154 4.92 3.68 -23.60
CA HIS A 154 4.35 2.48 -24.22
C HIS A 154 2.89 2.24 -23.79
N LEU A 155 2.52 2.67 -22.58
CA LEU A 155 1.14 2.65 -22.08
C LEU A 155 0.29 3.84 -22.57
N GLY A 156 0.82 4.69 -23.44
CA GLY A 156 0.08 5.78 -24.08
C GLY A 156 0.20 7.15 -23.41
N ILE A 157 0.92 7.28 -22.29
CA ILE A 157 1.20 8.59 -21.67
C ILE A 157 2.28 9.31 -22.48
N LYS A 158 1.85 10.25 -23.32
CA LYS A 158 2.73 11.10 -24.13
C LYS A 158 3.07 12.38 -23.35
N GLY A 159 4.29 12.89 -23.54
CA GLY A 159 4.71 14.17 -22.97
C GLY A 159 5.19 14.15 -21.52
N LEU A 160 5.25 12.97 -20.87
CA LEU A 160 5.86 12.87 -19.54
C LEU A 160 7.38 13.06 -19.63
N THR A 161 7.88 14.09 -18.94
CA THR A 161 9.30 14.43 -18.84
C THR A 161 9.90 13.92 -17.53
N GLU A 162 11.22 13.76 -17.51
CA GLU A 162 11.94 13.37 -16.30
C GLU A 162 11.86 14.43 -15.20
N SER A 163 11.87 15.72 -15.57
CA SER A 163 11.66 16.82 -14.62
C SER A 163 10.29 16.77 -13.93
N THR A 164 9.24 16.38 -14.66
CA THR A 164 7.90 16.27 -14.11
C THR A 164 7.81 15.10 -13.13
N LEU A 165 8.36 13.94 -13.52
CA LEU A 165 8.37 12.75 -12.67
C LEU A 165 9.24 12.95 -11.42
N ASP A 166 10.42 13.57 -11.55
CA ASP A 166 11.28 13.95 -10.42
C ASP A 166 10.57 14.93 -9.48
N GLY A 167 9.83 15.90 -10.03
CA GLY A 167 9.02 16.82 -9.25
C GLY A 167 7.91 16.12 -8.44
N TRP A 168 7.22 15.15 -9.04
CA TRP A 168 6.23 14.32 -8.34
C TRP A 168 6.87 13.45 -7.26
N PHE A 169 7.98 12.81 -7.59
CA PHE A 169 8.74 11.97 -6.68
C PHE A 169 9.19 12.75 -5.43
N LYS A 170 9.85 13.90 -5.61
CA LYS A 170 10.34 14.72 -4.49
C LYS A 170 9.22 15.09 -3.54
N LYS A 171 8.11 15.64 -4.06
CA LYS A 171 6.97 16.02 -3.22
C LYS A 171 6.37 14.82 -2.48
N THR A 172 6.36 13.64 -3.09
CA THR A 172 5.85 12.44 -2.44
C THR A 172 6.78 11.96 -1.32
N VAL A 173 8.10 12.00 -1.51
CA VAL A 173 9.07 11.67 -0.46
C VAL A 173 9.00 12.67 0.71
N GLU A 174 8.76 13.96 0.43
CA GLU A 174 8.53 14.96 1.49
C GLU A 174 7.31 14.61 2.35
N LEU A 175 6.23 14.09 1.75
CA LEU A 175 5.05 13.62 2.49
C LEU A 175 5.33 12.39 3.36
N LEU A 176 6.32 11.57 2.99
CA LEU A 176 6.75 10.40 3.76
C LEU A 176 7.75 10.74 4.88
N ARG A 177 8.29 11.97 4.91
CA ARG A 177 9.26 12.38 5.93
C ARG A 177 8.74 12.15 7.36
N PRO A 178 7.50 12.50 7.74
CA PRO A 178 7.02 12.27 9.10
C PRO A 178 7.06 10.80 9.51
N LEU A 179 6.78 9.87 8.59
CA LEU A 179 6.88 8.43 8.85
C LEU A 179 8.33 7.99 9.08
N TYR A 180 9.26 8.56 8.32
CA TYR A 180 10.69 8.31 8.53
C TYR A 180 11.18 8.88 9.88
N GLU A 181 10.69 10.06 10.28
CA GLU A 181 10.97 10.62 11.61
C GLU A 181 10.44 9.72 12.74
N GLU A 182 9.24 9.18 12.59
CA GLU A 182 8.67 8.26 13.56
C GLU A 182 9.44 6.94 13.61
N LEU A 183 9.80 6.39 12.46
CA LEU A 183 10.61 5.18 12.36
C LEU A 183 11.98 5.36 13.06
N LYS A 184 12.60 6.54 12.96
CA LYS A 184 13.83 6.84 13.70
C LYS A 184 13.60 6.83 15.21
N ARG A 185 12.50 7.42 15.70
CA ARG A 185 12.14 7.38 17.13
C ARG A 185 12.00 5.94 17.62
N GLU A 186 11.30 5.10 16.86
CA GLU A 186 11.10 3.69 17.21
C GLU A 186 12.39 2.87 17.16
N VAL A 187 13.30 3.14 16.22
CA VAL A 187 14.61 2.46 16.21
C VAL A 187 15.42 2.82 17.46
N PHE A 188 15.38 4.08 17.90
CA PHE A 188 16.11 4.55 19.07
C PHE A 188 15.34 4.43 20.40
N SER A 189 14.13 3.85 20.40
CA SER A 189 13.39 3.57 21.65
C SER A 189 13.85 2.29 22.35
N CYS A 190 14.54 1.40 21.63
CA CYS A 190 15.03 0.13 22.14
C CYS A 190 16.34 0.26 22.92
N ASP A 191 16.70 -0.77 23.69
CA ASP A 191 17.93 -0.78 24.49
C ASP A 191 19.18 -1.21 23.72
N TYR A 192 19.04 -1.71 22.49
CA TYR A 192 20.17 -2.24 21.71
C TYR A 192 19.98 -2.03 20.20
N VAL A 193 20.93 -1.31 19.61
CA VAL A 193 20.97 -1.02 18.17
C VAL A 193 22.31 -1.44 17.56
N GLN A 194 22.25 -1.87 16.30
CA GLN A 194 23.41 -2.14 15.47
C GLN A 194 23.54 -1.03 14.43
N ALA A 195 24.73 -0.48 14.25
CA ALA A 195 25.02 0.45 13.17
C ALA A 195 26.14 -0.10 12.28
N ASP A 196 25.99 0.14 10.99
CA ASP A 196 26.97 -0.24 9.96
C ASP A 196 26.97 0.83 8.86
N GLU A 197 28.06 0.97 8.13
CA GLU A 197 28.15 1.88 7.00
C GLU A 197 28.39 1.14 5.69
N THR A 198 27.72 1.59 4.63
CA THR A 198 27.95 1.07 3.27
C THR A 198 28.28 2.21 2.33
N THR A 199 29.22 1.97 1.43
CA THR A 199 29.59 2.95 0.40
C THR A 199 28.59 2.96 -0.73
N VAL A 200 28.23 4.16 -1.17
CA VAL A 200 27.33 4.43 -2.31
C VAL A 200 27.96 5.46 -3.24
N PRO A 201 27.93 5.25 -4.57
CA PRO A 201 28.44 6.23 -5.52
C PRO A 201 27.47 7.40 -5.63
N VAL A 202 27.93 8.61 -5.32
CA VAL A 202 27.13 9.84 -5.42
C VAL A 202 27.76 10.79 -6.43
N VAL A 203 26.95 11.27 -7.37
CA VAL A 203 27.41 12.20 -8.42
C VAL A 203 27.85 13.51 -7.79
N ASN A 204 29.12 13.86 -7.98
CA ASN A 204 29.66 15.17 -7.64
C ASN A 204 29.65 16.06 -8.89
N ARG A 205 28.82 17.09 -8.89
CA ARG A 205 28.67 18.02 -10.02
C ARG A 205 29.91 18.86 -10.28
N GLU A 206 30.69 19.17 -9.24
CA GLU A 206 31.90 20.00 -9.35
C GLU A 206 33.04 19.21 -9.97
N LYS A 207 33.18 17.94 -9.59
CA LYS A 207 34.26 17.06 -10.07
C LYS A 207 33.90 16.27 -11.33
N HIS A 208 32.67 16.40 -11.82
CA HIS A 208 32.11 15.64 -12.95
C HIS A 208 32.33 14.10 -12.85
N ARG A 209 32.40 13.57 -11.63
CA ARG A 209 32.60 12.14 -11.34
C ARG A 209 31.74 11.71 -10.15
N ALA A 210 31.57 10.40 -9.98
CA ALA A 210 31.02 9.86 -8.75
C ALA A 210 32.09 9.86 -7.66
N ASP A 211 31.77 10.45 -6.50
CA ASP A 211 32.58 10.29 -5.28
C ASP A 211 31.93 9.17 -4.44
N GLU A 212 32.75 8.34 -3.80
CA GLU A 212 32.27 7.35 -2.82
C GLU A 212 31.82 8.08 -1.56
N LYS A 213 30.57 7.83 -1.16
CA LYS A 213 29.93 8.42 0.01
C LYS A 213 29.38 7.33 0.90
N TYR A 214 29.17 7.64 2.18
CA TYR A 214 28.72 6.66 3.16
C TYR A 214 27.22 6.82 3.46
N LEU A 215 26.52 5.69 3.48
CA LEU A 215 25.15 5.57 3.96
C LEU A 215 25.16 4.74 5.24
N TRP A 216 24.64 5.32 6.32
CA TRP A 216 24.55 4.65 7.61
C TRP A 216 23.29 3.80 7.67
N MET A 217 23.44 2.54 8.06
CA MET A 217 22.34 1.65 8.38
C MET A 217 22.30 1.51 9.90
N VAL A 218 21.13 1.74 10.49
CA VAL A 218 20.91 1.50 11.93
C VAL A 218 19.74 0.55 12.07
N ARG A 219 19.95 -0.52 12.84
CA ARG A 219 18.99 -1.59 13.03
C ARG A 219 18.68 -1.78 14.51
N SER A 220 17.39 -1.72 14.84
CA SER A 220 16.88 -2.27 16.10
C SER A 220 16.64 -3.77 15.90
N VAL A 221 17.41 -4.59 16.62
CA VAL A 221 17.35 -6.05 16.46
C VAL A 221 16.07 -6.63 17.04
N MET A 222 15.66 -6.11 18.20
CA MET A 222 14.47 -6.58 18.92
C MET A 222 13.19 -6.26 18.17
N GLU A 223 13.06 -5.02 17.69
CA GLU A 223 11.88 -4.56 16.95
C GLU A 223 11.90 -4.93 15.47
N LYS A 224 13.02 -5.49 14.97
CA LYS A 224 13.26 -5.82 13.55
C LYS A 224 13.08 -4.60 12.63
N LEU A 225 13.39 -3.41 13.13
CA LEU A 225 13.31 -2.16 12.39
C LEU A 225 14.70 -1.75 11.87
N VAL A 226 14.72 -1.12 10.70
CA VAL A 226 15.94 -0.63 10.05
C VAL A 226 15.69 0.76 9.50
N ILE A 227 16.65 1.66 9.73
CA ILE A 227 16.73 2.97 9.07
C ILE A 227 18.01 3.08 8.28
N PHE A 228 17.93 3.87 7.20
CA PHE A 228 19.10 4.35 6.47
C PHE A 228 19.22 5.85 6.68
N HIS A 229 20.40 6.33 7.05
CA HIS A 229 20.68 7.72 7.34
C HIS A 229 21.85 8.23 6.50
N TYR A 230 21.65 9.37 5.83
CA TYR A 230 22.65 9.98 4.97
C TYR A 230 22.93 11.40 5.44
N ASP A 231 24.12 11.64 5.98
CA ASP A 231 24.61 12.98 6.33
C ASP A 231 25.78 13.38 5.44
N LYS A 232 25.45 13.98 4.29
CA LYS A 232 26.42 14.49 3.28
C LYS A 232 27.47 13.45 2.83
N GLY A 233 27.19 12.17 3.10
CA GLY A 233 28.06 11.04 2.84
C GLY A 233 29.31 10.95 3.73
N SER A 234 29.24 11.47 4.96
CA SER A 234 30.32 11.38 5.96
C SER A 234 30.39 10.00 6.61
N ARG A 235 31.61 9.51 6.86
CA ARG A 235 31.92 8.30 7.65
C ARG A 235 32.26 8.60 9.11
N ALA A 236 32.14 9.84 9.55
CA ALA A 236 32.56 10.21 10.91
C ALA A 236 31.63 9.57 11.96
N GLY A 237 32.19 9.06 13.07
CA GLY A 237 31.40 8.55 14.21
C GLY A 237 30.43 9.60 14.78
N ALA A 238 30.79 10.89 14.68
CA ALA A 238 29.94 12.01 15.05
C ALA A 238 28.56 12.00 14.36
N VAL A 239 28.42 11.36 13.19
CA VAL A 239 27.12 11.21 12.50
C VAL A 239 26.19 10.32 13.31
N ILE A 240 26.66 9.14 13.75
CA ILE A 240 25.83 8.22 14.55
C ILE A 240 25.61 8.75 15.97
N GLU A 241 26.59 9.45 16.54
CA GLU A 241 26.48 10.12 17.84
C GLU A 241 25.39 11.17 17.84
N SER A 242 25.48 12.14 16.91
CA SER A 242 24.50 13.22 16.81
C SER A 242 23.10 12.68 16.54
N LEU A 243 22.98 11.61 15.73
CA LEU A 243 21.72 10.93 15.49
C LEU A 243 21.15 10.27 16.76
N ALA A 244 21.97 9.55 17.52
CA ALA A 244 21.55 8.90 18.77
C ALA A 244 21.18 9.93 19.86
N ASP A 245 21.96 11.00 19.99
CA ASP A 245 21.73 12.09 20.93
C ASP A 245 20.43 12.84 20.63
N GLN A 246 20.13 13.06 19.34
CA GLN A 246 18.88 13.69 18.89
C GLN A 246 17.64 12.95 19.40
N TYR A 247 17.71 11.63 19.55
CA TYR A 247 16.61 10.79 20.07
C TYR A 247 16.82 10.34 21.51
N HIS A 248 17.80 10.90 22.23
CA HIS A 248 18.10 10.59 23.63
C HIS A 248 18.32 9.09 23.90
N PHE A 249 18.94 8.39 22.96
CA PHE A 249 19.22 6.96 23.09
C PHE A 249 20.16 6.69 24.28
N ARG A 250 19.77 5.76 25.16
CA ARG A 250 20.55 5.37 26.36
C ARG A 250 20.96 3.89 26.38
N GLY A 251 20.75 3.20 25.27
CA GLY A 251 21.04 1.78 25.14
C GLY A 251 22.48 1.49 24.70
N TYR A 252 22.67 0.27 24.22
CA TYR A 252 23.92 -0.26 23.70
C TYR A 252 23.98 -0.09 22.18
N LEU A 253 25.03 0.56 21.69
CA LEU A 253 25.33 0.66 20.28
C LEU A 253 26.45 -0.34 19.92
N GLN A 254 26.17 -1.23 18.97
CA GLN A 254 27.16 -2.11 18.37
C GLN A 254 27.52 -1.61 16.97
N CYS A 255 28.81 -1.37 16.75
CA CYS A 255 29.36 -1.01 15.44
C CYS A 255 30.53 -1.93 15.08
N ASP A 256 30.94 -1.91 13.81
CA ASP A 256 32.23 -2.45 13.43
C ASP A 256 33.35 -1.67 14.16
N GLY A 257 34.51 -2.31 14.40
CA GLY A 257 35.58 -1.72 15.21
C GLY A 257 36.39 -0.63 14.51
N PHE A 258 35.76 0.26 13.74
CA PHE A 258 36.42 1.41 13.13
C PHE A 258 36.85 2.43 14.18
N ALA A 259 38.08 2.94 14.06
CA ALA A 259 38.70 3.87 15.02
C ALA A 259 37.91 5.19 15.18
N GLY A 260 37.05 5.55 14.24
CA GLY A 260 36.19 6.74 14.29
C GLY A 260 35.10 6.70 15.36
N TYR A 261 34.83 5.55 15.99
CA TYR A 261 33.90 5.43 17.12
C TYR A 261 34.60 5.66 18.48
N GLU A 262 35.94 5.73 18.53
CA GLU A 262 36.66 5.95 19.80
C GLU A 262 36.48 7.37 20.35
N SER A 263 36.20 8.36 19.49
CA SER A 263 35.85 9.72 19.89
C SER A 263 34.42 9.87 20.38
N ALA A 264 33.60 8.83 20.21
CA ALA A 264 32.18 8.84 20.50
C ALA A 264 31.90 8.61 21.98
N SER A 265 31.32 9.59 22.66
CA SER A 265 31.02 9.50 24.09
C SER A 265 29.70 8.76 24.35
N PHE A 266 29.57 7.52 23.86
CA PHE A 266 28.42 6.68 24.22
C PHE A 266 28.56 6.14 25.66
N PRO A 267 27.45 6.04 26.43
CA PRO A 267 27.49 5.53 27.80
C PRO A 267 27.88 4.03 27.87
N LEU A 268 27.54 3.22 26.86
CA LEU A 268 28.05 1.85 26.68
C LEU A 268 28.18 1.48 25.20
N TYR A 269 29.41 1.19 24.78
CA TYR A 269 29.79 0.78 23.42
C TYR A 269 30.27 -0.68 23.40
N ILE A 270 29.82 -1.47 22.42
CA ILE A 270 30.27 -2.86 22.21
C ILE A 270 30.98 -2.94 20.86
N SER A 271 32.31 -3.10 20.88
CA SER A 271 33.13 -3.33 19.68
C SER A 271 33.31 -4.82 19.42
N ILE A 272 33.17 -5.26 18.17
CA ILE A 272 33.24 -6.67 17.78
C ILE A 272 34.68 -7.12 17.47
N ASN A 273 35.61 -6.19 17.20
CA ASN A 273 36.97 -6.50 16.72
C ASN A 273 38.05 -6.65 17.81
N TYR A 274 37.69 -6.49 19.09
CA TYR A 274 38.57 -6.74 20.23
C TYR A 274 37.86 -7.65 21.24
N PRO A 275 38.57 -8.52 21.99
CA PRO A 275 37.93 -9.40 22.96
C PRO A 275 37.10 -8.56 23.94
N PHE A 276 35.79 -8.85 23.97
CA PHE A 276 34.74 -8.29 24.83
C PHE A 276 35.29 -7.39 25.96
N ARG A 277 35.37 -6.08 25.70
CA ARG A 277 35.78 -5.09 26.70
C ARG A 277 34.62 -4.14 26.94
N PHE A 278 33.89 -4.35 28.04
CA PHE A 278 32.95 -3.36 28.55
C PHE A 278 33.75 -2.13 29.01
N ARG A 279 33.62 -0.99 28.33
CA ARG A 279 34.06 0.31 28.86
C ARG A 279 32.83 1.10 29.29
N LYS A 280 32.68 1.32 30.60
CA LYS A 280 31.85 2.40 31.13
C LYS A 280 32.61 3.71 30.95
N SER A 281 32.05 4.67 30.22
CA SER A 281 32.49 6.07 30.33
C SER A 281 31.90 6.64 31.63
N VAL A 282 32.64 6.48 32.74
CA VAL A 282 32.30 7.18 33.98
C VAL A 282 32.73 8.62 33.81
N GLY A 283 31.77 9.51 33.56
CA GLY A 283 31.98 10.95 33.68
C GLY A 283 32.30 11.30 35.13
N LEU A 284 33.60 11.40 35.45
CA LEU A 284 34.06 12.14 36.62
C LEU A 284 33.99 13.62 36.26
N SER A 285 32.99 14.32 36.81
CA SER A 285 33.02 15.79 36.91
C SER A 285 34.20 16.19 37.80
N PRO A 286 35.15 17.02 37.34
CA PRO A 286 35.95 17.79 38.27
C PRO A 286 35.07 18.91 38.85
N LYS A 287 35.35 19.27 40.10
CA LYS A 287 34.76 20.42 40.82
C LYS A 287 35.04 21.74 40.10
#